data_AF-A0A7W8NTL6-F1
#
_entry.id   AF-A0A7W8NTL6-F1
#
_cell.length_a   1.000
_cell.length_b   1.000
_cell.length_c   1.000
_cell.angle_alpha   90.00
_cell.angle_beta   90.00
_cell.angle_gamma   90.00
#
_symmetry.space_group_name_H-M   'P 1'
#
loop_
_entity.id
_entity.type
_entity.pdbx_description
1 polymer ?
#
loop_
_entity_poly.entity_id
_entity_poly.type
_entity_poly.pdbx_seq_one_letter_code
_entity_poly.pdbx_strand_id
1 'polypeptide(L)' 'MPEDARGELLDGRFGYHALKDGRVVVSWYGRPVTTLAGRDAERFLARVEGLDDHAAQLVMARVTGNFRRGNEGRRGRT' A
#
# COMPACT_ATOMS: atom_id res chain seq x y z
N MET A 1 -21.31 3.85 14.18
CA MET A 1 -21.27 3.93 12.70
C MET A 1 -19.93 3.34 12.28
N PRO A 2 -19.87 2.22 11.53
CA PRO A 2 -18.60 1.69 11.03
C PRO A 2 -18.37 2.27 9.63
N GLU A 3 -17.50 3.27 9.52
CA GLU A 3 -17.13 3.87 8.23
C GLU A 3 -16.12 2.93 7.54
N ASP A 4 -16.72 2.07 6.74
CA ASP A 4 -16.27 1.22 5.64
C ASP A 4 -14.76 1.03 5.40
N ALA A 5 -14.33 -0.22 5.56
CA ALA A 5 -13.06 -0.79 5.14
C ALA A 5 -12.85 -0.84 3.61
N ARG A 6 -13.59 -0.07 2.79
CA ARG A 6 -13.64 -0.23 1.32
C ARG A 6 -13.90 1.06 0.55
N GLY A 7 -12.84 1.75 0.17
CA GLY A 7 -12.71 2.24 -1.22
C GLY A 7 -13.50 3.46 -1.67
N GLU A 8 -14.00 4.32 -0.80
CA GLU A 8 -14.67 5.55 -1.24
C GLU A 8 -13.91 6.78 -0.78
N LEU A 9 -13.16 7.38 -1.72
CA LEU A 9 -13.09 8.82 -1.98
C LEU A 9 -12.18 8.99 -3.21
N LEU A 10 -12.79 8.73 -4.37
CA LEU A 10 -12.27 9.05 -5.69
C LEU A 10 -12.33 10.56 -5.90
N ASP A 11 -11.54 11.32 -5.14
CA ASP A 11 -11.16 12.69 -5.47
C ASP A 11 -9.91 13.07 -4.64
N GLY A 12 -8.71 12.85 -5.19
CA GLY A 12 -7.48 13.46 -4.67
C GLY A 12 -6.63 12.75 -3.59
N ARG A 13 -6.79 11.45 -3.30
CA ARG A 13 -5.99 10.73 -2.28
C ARG A 13 -5.32 9.44 -2.76
N PHE A 14 -4.22 9.04 -2.10
CA PHE A 14 -3.62 7.70 -2.25
C PHE A 14 -4.55 6.66 -1.64
N GLY A 15 -4.83 5.60 -2.40
CA GLY A 15 -5.56 4.43 -1.96
C GLY A 15 -4.70 3.18 -2.03
N TYR A 16 -5.09 2.14 -1.31
CA TYR A 16 -4.48 0.82 -1.43
C TYR A 16 -5.53 -0.28 -1.41
N HIS A 17 -5.24 -1.40 -2.08
CA HIS A 17 -6.10 -2.58 -2.11
C HIS A 17 -5.25 -3.83 -1.94
N ALA A 18 -5.58 -4.62 -0.91
CA ALA A 18 -4.97 -5.93 -0.68
C ALA A 18 -5.65 -7.00 -1.54
N LEU A 19 -4.88 -7.64 -2.41
CA LEU A 19 -5.28 -8.80 -3.21
C LEU A 19 -5.24 -10.07 -2.36
N LYS A 20 -6.15 -11.00 -2.64
CA LYS A 20 -6.19 -12.36 -2.06
C LYS A 20 -4.91 -13.19 -2.25
N ASP A 21 -4.06 -12.77 -3.18
CA ASP A 21 -2.76 -13.37 -3.50
C ASP A 21 -1.65 -12.92 -2.51
N GLY A 22 -1.97 -12.10 -1.50
CA GLY A 22 -0.98 -11.55 -0.56
C GLY A 22 -0.19 -10.36 -1.14
N ARG A 23 -0.75 -9.70 -2.16
CA ARG A 23 -0.18 -8.50 -2.79
C ARG A 23 -0.99 -7.27 -2.41
N VAL A 24 -0.39 -6.10 -2.33
CA VAL A 24 -1.08 -4.83 -2.07
C VAL A 24 -0.79 -3.87 -3.21
N VAL A 25 -1.84 -3.44 -3.91
CA VAL A 25 -1.74 -2.44 -4.98
C VAL A 25 -2.06 -1.09 -4.39
N VAL A 26 -1.13 -0.14 -4.52
CA VAL A 26 -1.35 1.25 -4.15
C VAL A 26 -1.69 2.03 -5.41
N SER A 27 -2.78 2.77 -5.36
CA SER A 27 -3.31 3.59 -6.44
C SER A 27 -3.29 5.07 -6.06
N TRP A 28 -2.92 5.91 -7.01
CA TRP A 28 -2.96 7.36 -6.87
C TRP A 28 -3.96 7.89 -7.89
N TYR A 29 -4.99 8.59 -7.40
CA TYR A 29 -6.06 9.12 -8.25
C TYR A 29 -6.75 8.04 -9.12
N GLY A 30 -6.97 6.86 -8.54
CA GLY A 30 -7.53 5.70 -9.25
C GLY A 30 -6.57 4.98 -10.20
N ARG A 31 -5.32 5.43 -10.32
CA ARG A 31 -4.30 4.78 -11.18
C ARG A 31 -3.33 3.97 -10.33
N PRO A 32 -3.15 2.66 -10.56
CA PRO A 32 -2.19 1.86 -9.81
C PRO A 32 -0.77 2.37 -10.09
N VAL A 33 -0.07 2.81 -9.05
CA VAL A 33 1.27 3.41 -9.14
C VAL A 33 2.35 2.48 -8.60
N THR A 34 2.02 1.61 -7.65
CA THR A 34 2.95 0.62 -7.12
C THR A 34 2.23 -0.64 -6.65
N THR A 35 2.91 -1.78 -6.69
CA THR A 35 2.41 -3.06 -6.21
C THR A 35 3.43 -3.67 -5.26
N LEU A 36 3.00 -3.94 -4.04
CA LEU A 36 3.74 -4.60 -2.98
C LEU A 36 3.37 -6.09 -2.98
N ALA A 37 4.32 -6.96 -2.63
CA ALA A 37 4.09 -8.39 -2.57
C ALA A 37 4.78 -9.02 -1.36
N GLY A 38 4.18 -10.08 -0.83
CA GLY A 38 4.72 -10.86 0.29
C GLY A 38 5.04 -9.97 1.49
N ARG A 39 6.27 -10.02 1.96
CA ARG A 39 6.70 -9.35 3.20
C ARG A 39 6.61 -7.82 3.13
N ASP A 40 6.71 -7.22 1.95
CA ASP A 40 6.54 -5.78 1.77
C ASP A 40 5.07 -5.35 1.87
N ALA A 41 4.15 -6.19 1.37
CA ALA A 41 2.72 -5.99 1.51
C ALA A 41 2.31 -6.07 3.00
N GLU A 42 2.77 -7.10 3.71
CA GLU A 42 2.51 -7.25 5.15
C GLU A 42 3.08 -6.09 5.95
N ARG A 43 4.33 -5.69 5.69
CA ARG A 43 4.95 -4.55 6.38
C ARG A 43 4.20 -3.24 6.11
N PHE A 44 3.68 -3.05 4.90
CA PHE A 44 2.89 -1.88 4.57
C PHE A 44 1.55 -1.88 5.30
N LEU A 45 0.83 -3.01 5.32
CA LEU A 45 -0.43 -3.15 6.05
C LEU A 45 -0.24 -2.84 7.54
N ALA A 46 0.78 -3.45 8.16
CA ALA A 46 1.11 -3.18 9.56
C ALA A 46 1.52 -1.72 9.84
N ARG A 47 2.07 -1.02 8.83
CA ARG A 47 2.40 0.41 8.94
C ARG A 47 1.17 1.28 8.88
N VAL A 48 0.15 0.94 8.08
CA VAL A 48 -1.04 1.78 7.89
C VAL A 48 -2.17 1.48 8.90
N GLU A 49 -2.22 0.28 9.46
CA GLU A 49 -3.29 -0.18 10.38
C GLU A 49 -3.46 0.68 11.65
N GLY A 50 -2.42 1.40 12.07
CA GLY A 50 -2.45 2.27 13.26
C GLY A 50 -2.15 3.74 12.98
N LEU A 51 -2.19 4.17 11.71
CA LEU A 51 -1.90 5.56 11.35
C LEU A 51 -3.17 6.35 11.07
N ASP A 52 -3.14 7.61 11.49
CA ASP A 52 -4.09 8.62 11.04
C ASP A 52 -4.07 8.77 9.52
N ASP A 53 -5.20 9.20 8.96
CA ASP A 53 -5.43 9.31 7.51
C ASP A 53 -4.29 10.11 6.82
N HIS A 54 -3.85 11.21 7.42
CA HIS A 54 -2.74 12.02 6.93
C HIS A 54 -1.39 11.29 6.95
N ALA A 55 -1.11 10.52 8.00
CA ALA A 55 0.13 9.76 8.13
C ALA A 55 0.14 8.56 7.16
N ALA A 56 -1.01 7.91 6.94
CA ALA A 56 -1.16 6.87 5.94
C ALA A 56 -0.86 7.41 4.52
N GLN A 57 -1.34 8.61 4.18
CA GLN A 57 -1.02 9.27 2.91
C GLN A 57 0.49 9.50 2.73
N LEU A 58 1.20 9.96 3.77
CA LEU A 58 2.66 10.15 3.73
C LEU A 58 3.42 8.84 3.53
N VAL A 59 2.96 7.75 4.16
CA VAL A 59 3.54 6.41 3.97
C VAL A 59 3.33 5.95 2.52
N MET A 60 2.12 6.11 1.98
CA MET A 60 1.83 5.77 0.59
C MET A 60 2.67 6.58 -0.39
N ALA A 61 2.79 7.90 -0.21
CA ALA A 61 3.65 8.76 -1.02
C ALA A 61 5.13 8.35 -0.96
N ARG A 62 5.61 7.95 0.22
CA ARG A 62 6.99 7.46 0.38
C ARG A 62 7.21 6.12 -0.32
N VAL A 63 6.23 5.23 -0.29
CA VAL A 63 6.31 3.92 -0.94
C VAL A 63 6.21 4.08 -2.47
N THR A 64 5.34 4.93 -2.98
CA THR A 64 5.22 5.19 -4.43
C THR A 64 6.48 5.84 -5.02
N GLY A 65 7.14 6.72 -4.28
CA GLY A 65 8.40 7.36 -4.71
C GLY A 65 9.65 6.49 -4.55
N ASN A 66 9.71 5.61 -3.54
CA ASN A 66 10.95 4.92 -3.17
C ASN A 66 10.97 3.42 -3.50
N PHE A 67 9.83 2.79 -3.83
CA PHE A 67 9.76 1.34 -4.05
C PHE A 67 10.49 0.89 -5.33
N ARG A 68 10.86 1.81 -6.24
CA ARG A 68 11.66 1.51 -7.43
C ARG A 68 13.08 0.98 -7.12
N ARG A 69 13.56 1.05 -5.86
CA ARG A 69 14.89 0.54 -5.47
C ARG A 69 14.89 -0.68 -4.55
N GLY A 70 13.75 -1.14 -4.04
CA GLY A 70 13.68 -2.15 -2.97
C GLY A 70 13.60 -3.61 -3.41
N ASN A 71 13.45 -3.91 -4.70
CA ASN A 71 13.24 -5.30 -5.16
C ASN A 71 14.53 -6.14 -5.24
N GLU A 72 15.69 -5.62 -4.85
CA GLU A 72 16.91 -6.41 -4.82
C GLU A 72 17.28 -6.80 -3.39
N GLY A 73 16.91 -8.02 -3.00
CA GLY A 73 17.53 -8.68 -1.85
C GLY A 73 16.58 -9.37 -0.86
N ARG A 74 16.02 -10.52 -1.25
CA ARG A 74 16.44 -11.83 -0.68
C ARG A 74 15.70 -12.99 -1.33
N ARG A 75 16.48 -13.78 -2.07
CA ARG A 75 16.25 -15.19 -2.37
C ARG A 75 16.04 -16.03 -1.11
N GLY A 76 15.34 -17.15 -1.29
CA GLY A 76 15.43 -18.38 -0.49
C GLY A 76 14.13 -19.17 -0.69
N ARG A 77 13.97 -19.99 -1.74
CA ARG A 77 14.34 -21.42 -1.78
C ARG A 77 14.10 -22.11 -0.44
N THR A 78 12.92 -22.72 -0.29
CA THR A 78 12.67 -24.16 -0.01
C THR A 78 11.17 -24.40 -0.01
#